data_AF-A0A8H7REQ1-F1
#
_entry.id   AF-A0A8H7REQ1-F1
#
_cell.length_a   1.000
_cell.length_b   1.000
_cell.length_c   1.000
_cell.angle_alpha   90.00
_cell.angle_beta   90.00
_cell.angle_gamma   90.00
#
_symmetry.space_group_name_H-M   'P 1'
#
loop_
_entity.id
_entity.type
_entity.pdbx_description
1 polymer ?
#
loop_
_entity_poly.entity_id
_entity_poly.type
_entity_poly.pdbx_seq_one_letter_code
_entity_poly.pdbx_strand_id
1 'polypeptide(L)'
;MHDTLDHLLNYKNGIETSNKLEIELEQAVKRTLQDNTFRVQLGGSDDYWKLSNAAFLTLSQDTNEQCIINLIKLTRNVVAGVFNNQHLAIQYGALYKIEELLAEKIASPSDNNMILQVCTQAICNMITNNATAIDFIWKVWMSNEKRGSVWSFMLSKSNSDLIMSTLVLIINCIRGSKERCDLLVSKPIGQGIIAAILGDIERLHGNEENKNFELGYTVISELFTFGHFNTLYQNIDDKSDKNPISDHQVILLKLLDSKIHAYKQKETFPTFIKHEELKFLTIQLSIIGKEALQVIVQVKDTAGSQLQPDQISNVYTAIVLLLQILNEMFVLDEDHRQGTKLLLADIDVLSLVTDMLGHLETIKVPSPSQDDPQAGFNFLKRECVRMMGTICYKDKSMQDKIRELGGIPLVLCQFKIDDSNPYLREYATVALRNILENNQENQKLIEELKPEQVLETDELKQMGIVPELTQDGKLRIKREE
;
A
#
# COMPACT_ATOMS: atom_id res chain seq x y z
N MET A 1 2.63 42.05 20.67
CA MET A 1 4.03 41.56 20.68
C MET A 1 4.68 41.94 22.00
N HIS A 2 4.69 43.22 22.37
CA HIS A 2 5.20 43.66 23.68
C HIS A 2 4.51 42.95 24.84
N ASP A 3 3.17 42.87 24.83
CA ASP A 3 2.41 42.15 25.86
C ASP A 3 2.91 40.70 26.07
N THR A 4 2.97 39.90 25.00
CA THR A 4 3.43 38.50 25.07
C THR A 4 4.89 38.37 25.54
N LEU A 5 5.78 39.30 25.16
CA LEU A 5 7.17 39.31 25.62
C LEU A 5 7.27 39.69 27.11
N ASP A 6 6.47 40.66 27.56
CA ASP A 6 6.44 41.09 28.95
C ASP A 6 5.92 39.97 29.86
N HIS A 7 4.89 39.25 29.46
CA HIS A 7 4.40 38.07 30.18
C HIS A 7 5.46 36.96 30.29
N LEU A 8 6.15 36.64 29.18
CA LEU A 8 7.25 35.67 29.21
C LEU A 8 8.42 36.12 30.10
N LEU A 9 8.76 37.42 30.09
CA LEU A 9 9.80 38.00 30.93
C LEU A 9 9.40 37.97 32.41
N ASN A 10 8.15 38.34 32.73
CA ASN A 10 7.62 38.31 34.10
C ASN A 10 7.60 36.88 34.65
N TYR A 11 7.19 35.91 33.85
CA TYR A 11 7.24 34.49 34.24
C TYR A 11 8.67 34.04 34.50
N LYS A 12 9.61 34.34 33.58
CA LYS A 12 11.03 34.05 33.77
C LYS A 12 11.60 34.65 35.05
N ASN A 13 11.17 35.86 35.42
CA ASN A 13 11.62 36.55 36.62
C ASN A 13 10.88 36.11 37.90
N GLY A 14 9.96 35.14 37.82
CA GLY A 14 9.17 34.66 38.97
C GLY A 14 8.11 35.64 39.47
N ILE A 15 7.78 36.67 38.67
CA ILE A 15 6.78 37.69 38.97
C ILE A 15 5.37 37.17 38.62
N GLU A 16 5.29 36.32 37.60
CA GLU A 16 4.04 35.80 37.05
C GLU A 16 3.93 34.28 37.22
N THR A 17 2.70 33.80 37.49
CA THR A 17 2.41 32.37 37.62
C THR A 17 2.14 31.73 36.26
N SER A 18 2.30 30.40 36.16
CA SER A 18 2.02 29.66 34.91
C SER A 18 0.58 29.83 34.43
N ASN A 19 -0.40 29.92 35.34
CA ASN A 19 -1.80 30.16 35.00
C ASN A 19 -2.04 31.53 34.33
N LYS A 20 -1.34 32.58 34.75
CA LYS A 20 -1.45 33.91 34.11
C LYS A 20 -0.82 33.88 32.71
N LEU A 21 0.35 33.27 32.60
CA LEU A 21 1.04 33.10 31.33
C LEU A 21 0.22 32.24 30.36
N GLU A 22 -0.46 31.21 30.85
CA GLU A 22 -1.32 30.33 30.04
C GLU A 22 -2.41 31.12 29.31
N ILE A 23 -3.09 32.04 30.01
CA ILE A 23 -4.15 32.90 29.45
C ILE A 23 -3.59 33.77 28.33
N GLU A 24 -2.45 34.42 28.55
CA GLU A 24 -1.80 35.24 27.52
C GLU A 24 -1.37 34.39 26.32
N LEU A 25 -0.76 33.22 26.54
CA LEU A 25 -0.35 32.33 25.46
C LEU A 25 -1.56 31.83 24.65
N GLU A 26 -2.69 31.55 25.29
CA GLU A 26 -3.93 31.18 24.60
C GLU A 26 -4.44 32.32 23.71
N GLN A 27 -4.42 33.56 24.21
CA GLN A 27 -4.78 34.75 23.45
C GLN A 27 -3.82 35.00 22.28
N ALA A 28 -2.51 34.86 22.51
CA ALA A 28 -1.50 34.98 21.48
C ALA A 28 -1.69 33.92 20.38
N VAL A 29 -1.96 32.66 20.74
CA VAL A 29 -2.30 31.59 19.79
C VAL A 29 -3.51 31.98 18.94
N LYS A 30 -4.61 32.42 19.55
CA LYS A 30 -5.80 32.89 18.82
C LYS A 30 -5.50 34.06 17.89
N ARG A 31 -4.71 35.03 18.37
CA ARG A 31 -4.30 36.20 17.59
C ARG A 31 -3.49 35.82 16.35
N THR A 32 -2.58 34.85 16.45
CA THR A 32 -1.80 34.41 15.27
C THR A 32 -2.66 33.85 14.13
N LEU A 33 -3.91 33.44 14.39
CA LEU A 33 -4.83 32.96 13.35
C LEU A 33 -5.47 34.10 12.54
N GLN A 34 -5.54 35.30 13.11
CA GLN A 34 -6.23 36.46 12.52
C GLN A 34 -5.27 37.57 12.10
N ASP A 35 -4.09 37.64 12.72
CA ASP A 35 -3.09 38.70 12.54
C ASP A 35 -1.77 38.10 12.03
N ASN A 36 -1.63 38.03 10.70
CA ASN A 36 -0.43 37.50 10.06
C ASN A 36 0.81 38.37 10.35
N THR A 37 0.64 39.69 10.52
CA THR A 37 1.74 40.60 10.84
C THR A 37 2.31 40.29 12.21
N PHE A 38 1.44 40.15 13.23
CA PHE A 38 1.86 39.73 14.57
C PHE A 38 2.56 38.37 14.55
N ARG A 39 2.01 37.39 13.83
CA ARG A 39 2.58 36.04 13.72
C ARG A 39 4.01 36.06 13.16
N VAL A 40 4.21 36.80 12.06
CA VAL A 40 5.53 36.93 11.41
C VAL A 40 6.50 37.69 12.30
N GLN A 41 6.09 38.85 12.86
CA GLN A 41 6.95 39.68 13.70
C GLN A 41 7.36 39.01 15.00
N LEU A 42 6.43 38.32 15.68
CA LEU A 42 6.72 37.64 16.94
C LEU A 42 7.76 36.53 16.73
N GLY A 43 7.58 35.66 15.73
CA GLY A 43 8.56 34.62 15.41
C GLY A 43 9.86 35.16 14.81
N GLY A 44 9.88 36.41 14.36
CA GLY A 44 11.08 37.10 13.88
C GLY A 44 11.88 37.78 14.99
N SER A 45 11.43 37.71 16.25
CA SER A 45 12.07 38.36 17.40
C SER A 45 13.02 37.40 18.12
N ASP A 46 14.30 37.79 18.21
CA ASP A 46 15.28 37.11 19.07
C ASP A 46 14.84 37.03 20.54
N ASP A 47 14.20 38.09 21.05
CA ASP A 47 13.74 38.14 22.43
C ASP A 47 12.62 37.14 22.70
N TYR A 48 11.71 36.96 21.73
CA TYR A 48 10.71 35.89 21.81
C TYR A 48 11.37 34.53 21.96
N TRP A 49 12.36 34.21 21.13
CA TRP A 49 13.04 32.92 21.19
C TRP A 49 13.85 32.74 22.46
N LYS A 50 14.54 33.77 22.97
CA LYS A 50 15.27 33.71 24.24
C LYS A 50 14.34 33.49 25.43
N LEU A 51 13.24 34.25 25.50
CA LEU A 51 12.30 34.19 26.61
C LEU A 51 11.46 32.92 26.60
N SER A 52 10.93 32.53 25.44
CA SER A 52 10.20 31.26 25.28
C SER A 52 11.08 30.06 25.64
N ASN A 53 12.35 30.05 25.22
CA ASN A 53 13.28 28.99 25.57
C ASN A 53 13.59 28.91 27.07
N ALA A 54 13.67 30.05 27.75
CA ALA A 54 13.87 30.08 29.20
C ALA A 54 12.62 29.57 29.92
N ALA A 55 11.44 30.02 29.51
CA ALA A 55 10.16 29.57 30.07
C ALA A 55 9.91 28.07 29.82
N PHE A 56 10.29 27.54 28.65
CA PHE A 56 10.08 26.14 28.27
C PHE A 56 10.63 25.15 29.31
N LEU A 57 11.84 25.39 29.83
CA LEU A 57 12.47 24.49 30.80
C LEU A 57 11.63 24.37 32.07
N THR A 58 11.17 25.49 32.62
CA THR A 58 10.33 25.50 33.82
C THR A 58 8.94 24.93 33.54
N LEU A 59 8.33 25.30 32.40
CA LEU A 59 6.99 24.88 32.02
C LEU A 59 6.89 23.38 31.69
N SER A 60 7.95 22.78 31.14
CA SER A 60 8.02 21.34 30.86
C SER A 60 7.90 20.46 32.10
N GLN A 61 8.25 21.02 33.27
CA GLN A 61 8.21 20.34 34.57
C GLN A 61 6.99 20.76 35.41
N ASP A 62 6.13 21.64 34.90
CA ASP A 62 4.91 22.06 35.59
C ASP A 62 3.85 20.95 35.53
N THR A 63 3.11 20.79 36.62
CA THR A 63 1.95 19.90 36.72
C THR A 63 0.82 20.28 35.76
N ASN A 64 0.67 21.57 35.44
CA ASN A 64 -0.29 22.06 34.45
C ASN A 64 0.35 22.14 33.06
N GLU A 65 0.09 21.13 32.23
CA GLU A 65 0.64 21.05 30.87
C GLU A 65 0.02 22.04 29.89
N GLN A 66 -1.09 22.70 30.23
CA GLN A 66 -1.80 23.57 29.29
C GLN A 66 -0.95 24.78 28.87
N CYS A 67 -0.13 25.29 29.80
CA CYS A 67 0.77 26.41 29.52
C CYS A 67 1.89 26.03 28.54
N ILE A 68 2.56 24.87 28.72
CA ILE A 68 3.57 24.38 27.78
C ILE A 68 2.94 24.02 26.42
N ILE A 69 1.75 23.44 26.40
CA ILE A 69 0.99 23.17 25.18
C ILE A 69 0.71 24.46 24.41
N ASN A 70 0.26 25.52 25.09
CA ASN A 70 -0.01 26.82 24.45
C ASN A 70 1.29 27.47 23.93
N LEU A 71 2.41 27.34 24.64
CA LEU A 71 3.72 27.81 24.17
C LEU A 71 4.16 27.09 22.88
N ILE A 72 3.98 25.77 22.80
CA ILE A 72 4.32 24.98 21.62
C ILE A 72 3.35 25.28 20.46
N LYS A 73 2.05 25.46 20.73
CA LYS A 73 1.08 25.93 19.71
C LYS A 73 1.46 27.29 19.15
N LEU A 74 1.89 28.22 20.00
CA LEU A 74 2.34 29.54 19.56
C LEU A 74 3.59 29.39 18.68
N THR A 75 4.56 28.61 19.13
CA THR A 75 5.78 28.26 18.37
C THR A 75 5.44 27.70 17.00
N ARG A 76 4.55 26.69 16.93
CA ARG A 76 4.04 26.09 15.68
C ARG A 76 3.45 27.12 14.73
N ASN A 77 2.69 28.09 15.25
CA ASN A 77 2.01 29.09 14.43
C ASN A 77 2.99 30.14 13.87
N VAL A 78 3.94 30.62 14.70
CA VAL A 78 4.88 31.69 14.30
C VAL A 78 5.93 31.20 13.30
N VAL A 79 6.24 29.90 13.25
CA VAL A 79 7.17 29.33 12.26
C VAL A 79 6.49 28.90 10.95
N ALA A 80 5.17 28.73 10.92
CA ALA A 80 4.47 28.12 9.79
C ALA A 80 4.63 28.92 8.48
N GLY A 81 5.38 28.37 7.52
CA GLY A 81 5.60 28.99 6.21
C GLY A 81 6.45 30.27 6.24
N VAL A 82 7.22 30.51 7.31
CA VAL A 82 8.08 31.70 7.45
C VAL A 82 9.53 31.27 7.69
N PHE A 83 10.34 31.28 6.63
CA PHE A 83 11.72 30.76 6.63
C PHE A 83 12.61 31.38 7.72
N ASN A 84 12.55 32.70 7.91
CA ASN A 84 13.36 33.37 8.94
C ASN A 84 12.99 32.89 10.35
N ASN A 85 11.69 32.71 10.63
CA ASN A 85 11.21 32.28 11.94
C ASN A 85 11.56 30.81 12.19
N GLN A 86 11.49 29.97 11.16
CA GLN A 86 11.99 28.58 11.21
C GLN A 86 13.48 28.53 11.55
N HIS A 87 14.29 29.36 10.87
CA HIS A 87 15.73 29.44 11.13
C HIS A 87 16.03 29.85 12.56
N LEU A 88 15.40 30.91 13.06
CA LEU A 88 15.58 31.37 14.45
C LEU A 88 15.14 30.30 15.46
N ALA A 89 14.00 29.63 15.23
CA ALA A 89 13.53 28.54 16.10
C ALA A 89 14.58 27.43 16.25
N ILE A 90 15.20 27.03 15.13
CA ILE A 90 16.25 26.00 15.11
C ILE A 90 17.54 26.52 15.76
N GLN A 91 17.96 27.74 15.40
CA GLN A 91 19.18 28.38 15.93
C GLN A 91 19.14 28.51 17.46
N TYR A 92 17.99 28.87 18.02
CA TYR A 92 17.79 28.99 19.47
C TYR A 92 17.47 27.65 20.15
N GLY A 93 17.47 26.52 19.43
CA GLY A 93 17.32 25.19 19.99
C GLY A 93 15.88 24.78 20.35
N ALA A 94 14.86 25.48 19.84
CA ALA A 94 13.46 25.16 20.14
C ALA A 94 13.07 23.76 19.64
N LEU A 95 13.54 23.38 18.45
CA LEU A 95 13.30 22.04 17.87
C LEU A 95 13.83 20.94 18.81
N TYR A 96 15.08 21.09 19.27
CA TYR A 96 15.72 20.10 20.14
C TYR A 96 15.00 19.93 21.48
N LYS A 97 14.55 21.02 22.10
CA LYS A 97 13.78 20.96 23.35
C LYS A 97 12.41 20.30 23.19
N ILE A 98 11.73 20.57 22.07
CA ILE A 98 10.45 19.93 21.76
C ILE A 98 10.66 18.43 21.55
N GLU A 99 11.75 18.00 20.91
CA GLU A 99 12.11 16.58 20.80
C GLU A 99 12.42 15.93 22.16
N GLU A 100 13.14 16.63 23.05
CA GLU A 100 13.41 16.12 24.40
C GLU A 100 12.11 15.90 25.19
N LEU A 101 11.21 16.88 25.16
CA LEU A 101 9.88 16.76 25.77
C LEU A 101 9.06 15.63 25.13
N LEU A 102 9.14 15.46 23.82
CA LEU A 102 8.46 14.38 23.10
C LEU A 102 8.97 13.01 23.58
N ALA A 103 10.29 12.84 23.70
CA ALA A 103 10.88 11.60 24.20
C ALA A 103 10.50 11.32 25.67
N GLU A 104 10.45 12.35 26.52
CA GLU A 104 9.99 12.24 27.90
C GLU A 104 8.53 11.80 27.99
N LYS A 105 7.64 12.45 27.23
CA LYS A 105 6.20 12.13 27.22
C LYS A 105 5.89 10.77 26.59
N ILE A 106 6.73 10.28 25.68
CA ILE A 106 6.66 8.92 25.16
C ILE A 106 6.97 7.87 26.24
N ALA A 107 7.97 8.14 27.08
CA ALA A 107 8.40 7.21 28.13
C ALA A 107 7.45 7.19 29.34
N SER A 108 6.59 8.21 29.49
CA SER A 108 5.59 8.28 30.55
C SER A 108 4.41 7.31 30.29
N PRO A 109 3.87 6.66 31.34
CA PRO A 109 2.67 5.81 31.21
C PRO A 109 1.36 6.60 31.05
N SER A 110 1.38 7.94 31.15
CA SER A 110 0.20 8.79 31.03
C SER A 110 -0.30 8.93 29.58
N ASP A 111 -1.58 9.28 29.41
CA ASP A 111 -2.10 9.69 28.10
C ASP A 111 -1.58 11.08 27.74
N ASN A 112 -0.60 11.12 26.83
CA ASN A 112 0.06 12.34 26.37
C ASN A 112 -0.27 12.65 24.90
N ASN A 113 -1.35 12.10 24.35
CA ASN A 113 -1.64 12.21 22.91
C ASN A 113 -1.69 13.67 22.42
N MET A 114 -2.32 14.57 23.18
CA MET A 114 -2.45 15.99 22.82
C MET A 114 -1.10 16.71 22.76
N ILE A 115 -0.25 16.53 23.77
CA ILE A 115 1.06 17.21 23.80
C ILE A 115 2.00 16.62 22.74
N LEU A 116 1.99 15.29 22.55
CA LEU A 116 2.74 14.63 21.48
C LEU A 116 2.32 15.16 20.09
N GLN A 117 1.01 15.28 19.86
CA GLN A 117 0.48 15.80 18.60
C GLN A 117 0.95 17.24 18.36
N VAL A 118 0.85 18.10 19.36
CA VAL A 118 1.25 19.52 19.27
C VAL A 118 2.76 19.65 19.05
N CYS A 119 3.58 18.83 19.72
CA CYS A 119 5.03 18.75 19.48
C CYS A 119 5.34 18.36 18.04
N THR A 120 4.74 17.27 17.54
CA THR A 120 4.94 16.78 16.16
C THR A 120 4.54 17.84 15.13
N GLN A 121 3.42 18.53 15.32
CA GLN A 121 2.99 19.62 14.44
C GLN A 121 3.94 20.82 14.47
N ALA A 122 4.47 21.18 15.65
CA ALA A 122 5.45 22.26 15.77
C ALA A 122 6.74 21.92 15.01
N ILE A 123 7.29 20.72 15.21
CA ILE A 123 8.47 20.22 14.49
C ILE A 123 8.20 20.21 12.98
N CYS A 124 7.04 19.71 12.56
CA CYS A 124 6.63 19.70 11.16
C CYS A 124 6.65 21.11 10.54
N ASN A 125 6.04 22.10 11.20
CA ASN A 125 6.02 23.47 10.71
C ASN A 125 7.40 24.16 10.74
N MET A 126 8.31 23.76 11.65
CA MET A 126 9.68 24.28 11.69
C MET A 126 10.50 23.87 10.46
N ILE A 127 10.23 22.70 9.88
CA ILE A 127 11.05 22.15 8.78
C ILE A 127 10.33 22.18 7.43
N THR A 128 9.01 22.37 7.40
CA THR A 128 8.22 22.39 6.15
C THR A 128 8.76 23.40 5.15
N ASN A 129 8.96 22.96 3.90
CA ASN A 129 9.55 23.74 2.80
C ASN A 129 10.95 24.30 3.08
N ASN A 130 11.71 23.68 3.99
CA ASN A 130 13.09 24.05 4.31
C ASN A 130 14.02 22.85 4.08
N ALA A 131 14.43 22.64 2.82
CA ALA A 131 15.22 21.47 2.42
C ALA A 131 16.50 21.29 3.25
N THR A 132 17.22 22.39 3.54
CA THR A 132 18.43 22.33 4.37
C THR A 132 18.15 21.85 5.79
N ALA A 133 17.10 22.37 6.43
CA ALA A 133 16.71 21.91 7.76
C ALA A 133 16.25 20.45 7.75
N ILE A 134 15.47 20.06 6.74
CA ILE A 134 14.99 18.69 6.58
C ILE A 134 16.17 17.73 6.37
N ASP A 135 17.10 18.04 5.47
CA ASP A 135 18.25 17.17 5.17
C ASP A 135 19.10 16.94 6.43
N PHE A 136 19.33 18.00 7.21
CA PHE A 136 20.07 17.90 8.46
C PHE A 136 19.33 17.04 9.48
N ILE A 137 18.06 17.35 9.77
CA ILE A 137 17.31 16.68 10.84
C ILE A 137 16.98 15.23 10.49
N TRP A 138 16.63 14.97 9.23
CA TRP A 138 16.30 13.62 8.75
C TRP A 138 17.51 12.70 8.86
N LYS A 139 18.71 13.17 8.48
CA LYS A 139 19.96 12.41 8.66
C LYS A 139 20.21 12.07 10.13
N VAL A 140 19.91 13.00 11.04
CA VAL A 140 20.04 12.76 12.48
C VAL A 140 19.03 11.73 12.98
N TRP A 141 17.74 11.86 12.62
CA TRP A 141 16.71 10.89 13.00
C TRP A 141 17.02 9.49 12.48
N MET A 142 17.49 9.37 11.25
CA MET A 142 17.84 8.07 10.65
C MET A 142 19.13 7.45 11.19
N SER A 143 19.91 8.19 11.99
CA SER A 143 21.21 7.74 12.52
C SER A 143 21.29 7.69 14.05
N ASN A 144 20.31 8.23 14.77
CA ASN A 144 20.29 8.28 16.22
C ASN A 144 19.04 7.59 16.76
N GLU A 145 19.21 6.42 17.36
CA GLU A 145 18.12 5.58 17.84
C GLU A 145 17.20 6.31 18.83
N LYS A 146 17.77 7.05 19.79
CA LYS A 146 16.98 7.80 20.79
C LYS A 146 16.10 8.86 20.16
N ARG A 147 16.55 9.49 19.07
CA ARG A 147 15.82 10.58 18.40
C ARG A 147 14.91 10.12 17.27
N GLY A 148 15.25 9.01 16.62
CA GLY A 148 14.52 8.51 15.45
C GLY A 148 13.41 7.51 15.79
N SER A 149 13.61 6.65 16.79
CA SER A 149 12.63 5.61 17.17
C SER A 149 11.31 6.17 17.69
N VAL A 150 11.29 7.43 18.11
CA VAL A 150 10.07 8.11 18.55
C VAL A 150 8.99 8.12 17.47
N TRP A 151 9.37 8.19 16.19
CA TRP A 151 8.42 8.31 15.08
C TRP A 151 7.66 7.00 14.83
N SER A 152 8.34 5.85 14.88
CA SER A 152 7.66 4.55 14.79
C SER A 152 6.77 4.28 16.01
N PHE A 153 7.20 4.71 17.20
CA PHE A 153 6.39 4.62 18.41
C PHE A 153 5.12 5.48 18.34
N MET A 154 5.18 6.67 17.76
CA MET A 154 3.98 7.51 17.59
C MET A 154 2.99 6.92 16.59
N LEU A 155 3.49 6.26 15.54
CA LEU A 155 2.66 5.57 14.56
C LEU A 155 1.98 4.31 15.13
N SER A 156 2.56 3.67 16.14
CA SER A 156 1.96 2.49 16.79
C SER A 156 0.94 2.83 17.89
N LYS A 157 0.67 4.12 18.15
CA LYS A 157 -0.40 4.57 19.05
C LYS A 157 -1.77 4.39 18.39
N SER A 158 -2.84 4.41 19.19
CA SER A 158 -4.22 4.33 18.71
C SER A 158 -4.87 5.67 18.34
N ASN A 159 -4.21 6.79 18.65
CA ASN A 159 -4.78 8.13 18.43
C ASN A 159 -4.63 8.58 16.96
N SER A 160 -5.76 8.70 16.26
CA SER A 160 -5.80 9.03 14.82
C SER A 160 -5.12 10.36 14.47
N ASP A 161 -5.27 11.39 15.30
CA ASP A 161 -4.75 12.74 15.03
C ASP A 161 -3.22 12.83 15.22
N LEU A 162 -2.68 12.06 16.17
CA LEU A 162 -1.24 11.90 16.40
C LEU A 162 -0.58 11.15 15.24
N ILE A 163 -1.18 10.04 14.80
CA ILE A 163 -0.73 9.29 13.63
C ILE A 163 -0.74 10.19 12.40
N MET A 164 -1.85 10.91 12.16
CA MET A 164 -1.97 11.85 11.04
C MET A 164 -0.84 12.89 11.04
N SER A 165 -0.60 13.52 12.19
CA SER A 165 0.45 14.53 12.33
C SER A 165 1.84 13.95 12.06
N THR A 166 2.07 12.70 12.45
CA THR A 166 3.34 11.98 12.24
C THR A 166 3.52 11.59 10.78
N LEU A 167 2.48 11.10 10.10
CA LEU A 167 2.50 10.80 8.68
C LEU A 167 2.77 12.06 7.84
N VAL A 168 2.10 13.19 8.15
CA VAL A 168 2.34 14.47 7.46
C VAL A 168 3.79 14.93 7.62
N LEU A 169 4.38 14.78 8.82
CA LEU A 169 5.79 15.06 9.04
C LEU A 169 6.69 14.17 8.16
N ILE A 170 6.45 12.86 8.13
CA ILE A 170 7.23 11.91 7.33
C ILE A 170 7.11 12.25 5.84
N ILE A 171 5.91 12.55 5.33
CA ILE A 171 5.68 12.97 3.94
C ILE A 171 6.50 14.23 3.64
N ASN A 172 6.43 15.26 4.48
CA ASN A 172 7.25 16.47 4.30
C ASN A 172 8.76 16.16 4.29
N CYS A 173 9.17 15.16 5.06
CA CYS A 173 10.55 14.70 5.13
C CYS A 173 11.01 13.88 3.93
N ILE A 174 10.15 13.26 3.12
CA ILE A 174 10.61 12.42 2.00
C ILE A 174 10.20 12.95 0.62
N ARG A 175 9.17 13.79 0.56
CA ARG A 175 8.57 14.25 -0.70
C ARG A 175 9.60 14.86 -1.65
N GLY A 176 9.61 14.34 -2.87
CA GLY A 176 10.44 14.77 -3.98
C GLY A 176 11.94 14.50 -3.80
N SER A 177 12.33 13.61 -2.89
CA SER A 177 13.75 13.45 -2.53
C SER A 177 14.19 12.00 -2.37
N LYS A 178 14.81 11.48 -3.44
CA LYS A 178 15.40 10.14 -3.48
C LYS A 178 16.33 9.87 -2.30
N GLU A 179 17.25 10.77 -1.97
CA GLU A 179 18.22 10.57 -0.85
C GLU A 179 17.51 10.35 0.50
N ARG A 180 16.38 11.04 0.73
CA ARG A 180 15.62 10.94 1.99
C ARG A 180 14.81 9.65 2.03
N CYS A 181 14.27 9.20 0.89
CA CYS A 181 13.68 7.87 0.71
C CYS A 181 14.71 6.75 0.89
N ASP A 182 15.90 6.87 0.30
CA ASP A 182 17.01 5.92 0.42
C ASP A 182 17.37 5.72 1.90
N LEU A 183 17.45 6.80 2.68
CA LEU A 183 17.69 6.74 4.12
C LEU A 183 16.55 6.04 4.89
N LEU A 184 15.29 6.31 4.53
CA LEU A 184 14.14 5.67 5.19
C LEU A 184 14.15 4.15 4.99
N VAL A 185 14.50 3.69 3.79
CA VAL A 185 14.45 2.27 3.44
C VAL A 185 15.69 1.51 3.93
N SER A 186 16.87 2.16 3.94
CA SER A 186 18.14 1.50 4.24
C SER A 186 18.50 1.44 5.73
N LYS A 187 17.88 2.27 6.58
CA LYS A 187 18.23 2.37 8.00
C LYS A 187 17.25 1.57 8.88
N PRO A 188 17.72 0.88 9.94
CA PRO A 188 16.85 0.13 10.85
C PRO A 188 15.73 0.98 11.47
N ILE A 189 16.04 2.24 11.82
CA ILE A 189 15.05 3.19 12.35
C ILE A 189 13.95 3.45 11.31
N GLY A 190 14.33 3.67 10.05
CA GLY A 190 13.40 3.91 8.97
C GLY A 190 12.56 2.68 8.62
N GLN A 191 13.14 1.48 8.69
CA GLN A 191 12.40 0.22 8.57
C GLN A 191 11.35 0.07 9.68
N GLY A 192 11.67 0.45 10.92
CA GLY A 192 10.70 0.49 12.01
C GLY A 192 9.55 1.48 11.77
N ILE A 193 9.83 2.63 11.14
CA ILE A 193 8.79 3.58 10.72
C ILE A 193 7.91 2.96 9.64
N ILE A 194 8.50 2.36 8.60
CA ILE A 194 7.75 1.72 7.50
C ILE A 194 6.86 0.59 8.04
N ALA A 195 7.37 -0.26 8.93
CA ALA A 195 6.59 -1.33 9.55
C ALA A 195 5.40 -0.77 10.35
N ALA A 196 5.60 0.31 11.12
CA ALA A 196 4.50 0.94 11.85
C ALA A 196 3.44 1.56 10.91
N ILE A 197 3.84 2.12 9.76
CA ILE A 197 2.90 2.63 8.74
C ILE A 197 2.08 1.48 8.15
N LEU A 198 2.71 0.36 7.81
CA LEU A 198 2.00 -0.78 7.23
C LEU A 198 1.08 -1.47 8.22
N GLY A 199 1.48 -1.57 9.49
CA GLY A 199 0.58 -2.05 10.56
C GLY A 199 -0.63 -1.14 10.76
N ASP A 200 -0.49 0.19 10.58
CA ASP A 200 -1.64 1.10 10.62
C ASP A 200 -2.54 0.95 9.37
N ILE A 201 -1.95 0.75 8.19
CA ILE A 201 -2.69 0.45 6.95
C ILE A 201 -3.45 -0.86 7.07
N GLU A 202 -2.82 -1.90 7.61
CA GLU A 202 -3.43 -3.19 7.89
C GLU A 202 -4.64 -3.01 8.82
N ARG A 203 -4.45 -2.34 9.97
CA ARG A 203 -5.54 -2.03 10.90
C ARG A 203 -6.71 -1.28 10.25
N LEU A 204 -6.43 -0.48 9.21
CA LEU A 204 -7.41 0.34 8.49
C LEU A 204 -7.95 -0.32 7.21
N HIS A 205 -7.61 -1.58 6.90
CA HIS A 205 -7.97 -2.23 5.64
C HIS A 205 -9.49 -2.21 5.32
N GLY A 206 -10.36 -2.11 6.34
CA GLY A 206 -11.82 -2.04 6.18
C GLY A 206 -12.39 -0.62 6.07
N ASN A 207 -11.53 0.41 6.10
CA ASN A 207 -11.91 1.81 6.09
C ASN A 207 -10.91 2.63 5.26
N GLU A 208 -10.86 2.35 3.96
CA GLU A 208 -9.94 3.00 3.00
C GLU A 208 -10.21 4.51 2.84
N GLU A 209 -11.42 4.99 3.18
CA GLU A 209 -11.76 6.42 3.23
C GLU A 209 -11.08 7.17 4.41
N ASN A 210 -10.39 6.44 5.29
CA ASN A 210 -9.67 7.05 6.40
C ASN A 210 -8.46 7.85 5.92
N LYS A 211 -8.35 9.11 6.35
CA LYS A 211 -7.22 9.99 6.02
C LYS A 211 -5.85 9.41 6.36
N ASN A 212 -5.73 8.63 7.42
CA ASN A 212 -4.46 7.98 7.78
C ASN A 212 -4.08 6.88 6.79
N PHE A 213 -5.07 6.17 6.24
CA PHE A 213 -4.84 5.21 5.16
C PHE A 213 -4.31 5.93 3.91
N GLU A 214 -4.95 7.03 3.50
CA GLU A 214 -4.50 7.84 2.35
C GLU A 214 -3.07 8.40 2.55
N LEU A 215 -2.76 8.87 3.76
CA LEU A 215 -1.43 9.41 4.09
C LEU A 215 -0.37 8.29 4.16
N GLY A 216 -0.72 7.13 4.72
CA GLY A 216 0.15 5.94 4.72
C GLY A 216 0.45 5.49 3.29
N TYR A 217 -0.59 5.37 2.45
CA TYR A 217 -0.44 5.11 1.02
C TYR A 217 0.45 6.16 0.34
N THR A 218 0.30 7.45 0.67
CA THR A 218 1.12 8.53 0.12
C THR A 218 2.60 8.32 0.44
N VAL A 219 2.95 7.92 1.67
CA VAL A 219 4.33 7.60 2.04
C VAL A 219 4.88 6.45 1.21
N ILE A 220 4.17 5.31 1.17
CA ILE A 220 4.62 4.11 0.46
C ILE A 220 4.69 4.36 -1.06
N SER A 221 3.72 5.09 -1.61
CA SER A 221 3.71 5.51 -3.01
C SER A 221 4.93 6.37 -3.33
N GLU A 222 5.32 7.33 -2.47
CA GLU A 222 6.54 8.12 -2.71
C GLU A 222 7.78 7.21 -2.78
N LEU A 223 7.87 6.19 -1.91
CA LEU A 223 8.96 5.20 -1.97
C LEU A 223 8.95 4.39 -3.27
N PHE A 224 7.77 4.01 -3.76
CA PHE A 224 7.65 3.34 -5.06
C PHE A 224 8.11 4.24 -6.20
N THR A 225 7.82 5.56 -6.15
CA THR A 225 8.27 6.52 -7.18
C THR A 225 9.80 6.47 -7.38
N PHE A 226 10.56 6.18 -6.32
CA PHE A 226 12.01 6.09 -6.35
C PHE A 226 12.57 4.67 -6.52
N GLY A 227 11.72 3.68 -6.80
CA GLY A 227 12.13 2.30 -7.10
C GLY A 227 12.41 1.42 -5.87
N HIS A 228 11.81 1.74 -4.72
CA HIS A 228 12.06 0.98 -3.49
C HIS A 228 11.18 -0.25 -3.28
N PHE A 229 10.29 -0.60 -4.22
CA PHE A 229 9.37 -1.72 -4.06
C PHE A 229 10.09 -3.03 -3.70
N ASN A 230 11.12 -3.41 -4.47
CA ASN A 230 11.88 -4.64 -4.24
C ASN A 230 12.50 -4.69 -2.84
N THR A 231 13.12 -3.58 -2.43
CA THR A 231 13.78 -3.47 -1.13
C THR A 231 12.78 -3.54 0.02
N LEU A 232 11.64 -2.87 -0.12
CA LEU A 232 10.55 -2.95 0.85
C LEU A 232 10.03 -4.38 0.96
N TYR A 233 9.69 -5.00 -0.16
CA TYR A 233 9.13 -6.36 -0.20
C TYR A 233 10.03 -7.42 0.44
N GLN A 234 11.35 -7.28 0.30
CA GLN A 234 12.34 -8.24 0.81
C GLN A 234 12.68 -8.06 2.30
N ASN A 235 12.55 -6.84 2.81
CA ASN A 235 13.00 -6.47 4.16
C ASN A 235 11.83 -6.27 5.14
N ILE A 236 10.60 -6.48 4.69
CA ILE A 236 9.42 -6.39 5.55
C ILE A 236 9.19 -7.70 6.27
N ASP A 237 8.92 -7.59 7.57
CA ASP A 237 8.70 -8.69 8.52
C ASP A 237 9.88 -9.64 8.74
N ASP A 238 9.88 -10.29 9.91
CA ASP A 238 10.81 -11.37 10.19
C ASP A 238 10.35 -12.62 9.43
N LYS A 239 11.24 -13.23 8.64
CA LYS A 239 11.00 -14.48 7.91
C LYS A 239 10.82 -15.69 8.82
N SER A 240 10.76 -15.48 10.13
CA SER A 240 10.45 -16.50 11.14
C SER A 240 9.03 -17.03 11.03
N ASP A 241 8.12 -16.31 10.36
CA ASP A 241 6.75 -16.78 10.16
C ASP A 241 6.69 -17.93 9.15
N LYS A 242 5.91 -18.95 9.50
CA LYS A 242 5.67 -20.16 8.69
C LYS A 242 4.85 -19.88 7.41
N ASN A 243 4.62 -18.62 7.08
CA ASN A 243 3.83 -18.20 5.94
C ASN A 243 4.75 -17.93 4.74
N PRO A 244 4.41 -18.44 3.54
CA PRO A 244 5.21 -18.17 2.33
C PRO A 244 5.17 -16.69 1.91
N ILE A 245 4.17 -15.93 2.37
CA ILE A 245 4.04 -14.49 2.16
C ILE A 245 3.37 -13.85 3.39
N SER A 246 3.87 -12.68 3.83
CA SER A 246 3.31 -11.93 4.98
C SER A 246 2.16 -11.00 4.59
N ASP A 247 1.38 -10.57 5.58
CA ASP A 247 0.31 -9.57 5.38
C ASP A 247 0.85 -8.26 4.83
N HIS A 248 2.00 -7.78 5.33
CA HIS A 248 2.61 -6.56 4.80
C HIS A 248 3.09 -6.73 3.34
N GLN A 249 3.55 -7.91 2.92
CA GLN A 249 3.88 -8.18 1.52
C GLN A 249 2.64 -8.13 0.62
N VAL A 250 1.51 -8.69 1.08
CA VAL A 250 0.23 -8.57 0.38
C VAL A 250 -0.23 -7.11 0.30
N ILE A 251 -0.11 -6.35 1.39
CA ILE A 251 -0.43 -4.91 1.41
C ILE A 251 0.44 -4.16 0.40
N LEU A 252 1.76 -4.41 0.35
CA LEU A 252 2.64 -3.78 -0.63
C LEU A 252 2.21 -4.08 -2.08
N LEU A 253 1.77 -5.31 -2.38
CA LEU A 253 1.21 -5.65 -3.70
C LEU A 253 -0.09 -4.89 -3.99
N LYS A 254 -1.00 -4.77 -3.01
CA LYS A 254 -2.25 -4.00 -3.16
C LYS A 254 -1.97 -2.51 -3.43
N LEU A 255 -1.03 -1.92 -2.68
CA LEU A 255 -0.66 -0.51 -2.88
C LEU A 255 0.05 -0.30 -4.24
N LEU A 256 0.85 -1.28 -4.68
CA LEU A 256 1.50 -1.25 -5.99
C LEU A 256 0.47 -1.33 -7.12
N ASP A 257 -0.47 -2.27 -7.06
CA ASP A 257 -1.58 -2.43 -8.00
C ASP A 257 -2.40 -1.13 -8.10
N SER A 258 -2.80 -0.57 -6.96
CA SER A 258 -3.51 0.73 -6.89
C SER A 258 -2.73 1.86 -7.57
N LYS A 259 -1.41 1.94 -7.36
CA LYS A 259 -0.56 2.95 -7.99
C LYS A 259 -0.44 2.76 -9.51
N ILE A 260 -0.29 1.52 -9.98
CA ILE A 260 -0.23 1.19 -11.41
C ILE A 260 -1.58 1.54 -12.06
N HIS A 261 -2.69 1.19 -11.42
CA HIS A 261 -4.02 1.48 -11.89
C HIS A 261 -4.26 2.99 -12.03
N ALA A 262 -3.84 3.80 -11.05
CA ALA A 262 -3.89 5.26 -11.13
C ALA A 262 -3.02 5.81 -12.28
N TYR A 263 -1.89 5.15 -12.59
CA TYR A 263 -1.02 5.56 -13.69
C TYR A 263 -1.58 5.21 -15.07
N LYS A 264 -2.40 4.15 -15.17
CA LYS A 264 -2.99 3.65 -16.42
C LYS A 264 -3.77 4.70 -17.21
N GLN A 265 -4.35 5.70 -16.52
CA GLN A 265 -5.02 6.85 -17.14
C GLN A 265 -4.11 7.65 -18.09
N LYS A 266 -2.78 7.48 -17.99
CA LYS A 266 -1.80 8.15 -18.85
C LYS A 266 -1.47 7.38 -20.13
N GLU A 267 -1.97 6.14 -20.28
CA GLU A 267 -1.67 5.26 -21.43
C GLU A 267 -0.16 5.06 -21.70
N THR A 268 0.66 5.14 -20.65
CA THR A 268 2.12 5.00 -20.73
C THR A 268 2.65 4.04 -19.68
N PHE A 269 3.79 3.40 -19.95
CA PHE A 269 4.45 2.53 -18.97
C PHE A 269 4.85 3.28 -17.69
N PRO A 270 4.61 2.72 -16.48
CA PRO A 270 4.93 3.39 -15.23
C PRO A 270 6.43 3.64 -15.10
N THR A 271 6.84 4.90 -15.14
CA THR A 271 8.27 5.31 -15.07
C THR A 271 8.98 4.90 -13.77
N PHE A 272 8.21 4.55 -12.73
CA PHE A 272 8.73 4.10 -11.45
C PHE A 272 8.98 2.58 -11.38
N ILE A 273 8.54 1.82 -12.39
CA ILE A 273 8.87 0.41 -12.54
C ILE A 273 10.00 0.31 -13.55
N LYS A 274 11.22 0.03 -13.09
CA LYS A 274 12.33 -0.25 -13.99
C LYS A 274 12.40 -1.74 -14.25
N HIS A 275 13.36 -2.12 -15.09
CA HIS A 275 13.61 -3.52 -15.43
C HIS A 275 13.88 -4.41 -14.20
N GLU A 276 14.55 -3.88 -13.17
CA GLU A 276 14.83 -4.63 -11.93
C GLU A 276 13.58 -4.92 -11.11
N GLU A 277 12.64 -3.96 -11.02
CA GLU A 277 11.35 -4.16 -10.35
C GLU A 277 10.45 -5.11 -11.15
N LEU A 278 10.40 -4.96 -12.48
CA LEU A 278 9.64 -5.87 -13.33
C LEU A 278 10.17 -7.32 -13.25
N LYS A 279 11.48 -7.52 -13.34
CA LYS A 279 12.11 -8.84 -13.18
C LYS A 279 11.85 -9.42 -11.79
N PHE A 280 11.85 -8.58 -10.76
CA PHE A 280 11.53 -9.05 -9.41
C PHE A 280 10.08 -9.54 -9.32
N LEU A 281 9.12 -8.79 -9.87
CA LEU A 281 7.70 -9.19 -9.92
C LEU A 281 7.49 -10.52 -10.67
N THR A 282 8.18 -10.74 -11.79
CA THR A 282 8.08 -12.03 -12.51
C THR A 282 8.69 -13.19 -11.71
N ILE A 283 9.80 -12.96 -11.01
CA ILE A 283 10.36 -13.97 -10.10
C ILE A 283 9.38 -14.27 -8.96
N GLN A 284 8.76 -13.26 -8.35
CA GLN A 284 7.75 -13.45 -7.31
C GLN A 284 6.53 -14.20 -7.85
N LEU A 285 6.08 -13.92 -9.08
CA LEU A 285 5.03 -14.69 -9.74
C LEU A 285 5.37 -16.18 -9.83
N SER A 286 6.62 -16.53 -10.19
CA SER A 286 7.04 -17.93 -10.24
C SER A 286 7.06 -18.59 -8.87
N ILE A 287 7.57 -17.90 -7.85
CA ILE A 287 7.67 -18.42 -6.48
C ILE A 287 6.27 -18.62 -5.88
N ILE A 288 5.49 -17.55 -5.82
CA ILE A 288 4.15 -17.56 -5.22
C ILE A 288 3.19 -18.42 -6.05
N GLY A 289 3.34 -18.44 -7.38
CA GLY A 289 2.52 -19.31 -8.23
C GLY A 289 2.74 -20.80 -7.97
N LYS A 290 3.99 -21.22 -7.69
CA LYS A 290 4.28 -22.61 -7.31
C LYS A 290 3.68 -22.96 -5.95
N GLU A 291 3.76 -22.05 -4.98
CA GLU A 291 3.11 -22.22 -3.67
C GLU A 291 1.58 -22.29 -3.82
N ALA A 292 0.99 -21.39 -4.62
CA ALA A 292 -0.44 -21.40 -4.90
C ALA A 292 -0.88 -22.70 -5.56
N LEU A 293 -0.10 -23.22 -6.52
CA LEU A 293 -0.38 -24.50 -7.17
C LEU A 293 -0.35 -25.66 -6.16
N GLN A 294 0.64 -25.71 -5.28
CA GLN A 294 0.70 -26.72 -4.22
C GLN A 294 -0.53 -26.67 -3.31
N VAL A 295 -0.95 -25.47 -2.90
CA VAL A 295 -2.16 -25.26 -2.10
C VAL A 295 -3.41 -25.75 -2.84
N ILE A 296 -3.58 -25.38 -4.11
CA ILE A 296 -4.74 -25.82 -4.93
C ILE A 296 -4.80 -27.34 -5.02
N VAL A 297 -3.65 -28.00 -5.25
CA VAL A 297 -3.56 -29.47 -5.32
C VAL A 297 -3.93 -30.10 -3.97
N GLN A 298 -3.40 -29.58 -2.86
CA GLN A 298 -3.73 -30.08 -1.53
C GLN A 298 -5.22 -29.93 -1.20
N VAL A 299 -5.84 -28.79 -1.54
CA VAL A 299 -7.28 -28.58 -1.35
C VAL A 299 -8.09 -29.61 -2.13
N LYS A 300 -7.70 -29.86 -3.39
CA LYS A 300 -8.36 -30.82 -4.27
C LYS A 300 -8.26 -32.25 -3.72
N ASP A 301 -7.09 -32.66 -3.24
CA ASP A 301 -6.86 -34.02 -2.75
C ASP A 301 -7.51 -34.28 -1.38
N THR A 302 -7.58 -33.27 -0.51
CA THR A 302 -8.14 -33.38 0.86
C THR A 302 -9.63 -33.05 0.96
N ALA A 303 -10.30 -32.75 -0.17
CA ALA A 303 -11.69 -32.28 -0.22
C ALA A 303 -11.99 -31.12 0.75
N GLY A 304 -11.00 -30.24 0.98
CA GLY A 304 -11.15 -29.04 1.81
C GLY A 304 -11.16 -29.26 3.34
N SER A 305 -10.83 -30.44 3.84
CA SER A 305 -11.04 -30.81 5.27
C SER A 305 -9.90 -30.43 6.25
N GLN A 306 -8.76 -29.91 5.79
CA GLN A 306 -7.58 -29.63 6.64
C GLN A 306 -6.97 -28.21 6.48
N LEU A 307 -7.71 -27.26 5.95
CA LEU A 307 -7.16 -25.98 5.52
C LEU A 307 -7.17 -24.92 6.62
N GLN A 308 -6.01 -24.32 6.91
CA GLN A 308 -5.91 -23.09 7.70
C GLN A 308 -6.31 -21.90 6.81
N PRO A 309 -7.42 -21.18 7.10
CA PRO A 309 -7.98 -20.18 6.19
C PRO A 309 -7.01 -19.04 5.84
N ASP A 310 -6.23 -18.57 6.81
CA ASP A 310 -5.43 -17.34 6.69
C ASP A 310 -4.22 -17.51 5.75
N GLN A 311 -3.55 -18.66 5.78
CA GLN A 311 -2.38 -18.94 4.93
C GLN A 311 -2.75 -19.03 3.45
N ILE A 312 -3.95 -19.55 3.17
CA ILE A 312 -4.47 -19.71 1.81
C ILE A 312 -4.83 -18.35 1.25
N SER A 313 -5.48 -17.51 2.06
CA SER A 313 -5.93 -16.18 1.67
C SER A 313 -4.79 -15.30 1.15
N ASN A 314 -3.64 -15.29 1.83
CA ASN A 314 -2.53 -14.42 1.45
C ASN A 314 -1.81 -14.87 0.17
N VAL A 315 -1.51 -16.17 0.03
CA VAL A 315 -0.89 -16.71 -1.19
C VAL A 315 -1.80 -16.48 -2.39
N TYR A 316 -3.08 -16.76 -2.21
CA TYR A 316 -4.10 -16.57 -3.24
C TYR A 316 -4.26 -15.10 -3.63
N THR A 317 -4.38 -14.19 -2.66
CA THR A 317 -4.47 -12.75 -2.92
C THR A 317 -3.23 -12.26 -3.67
N ALA A 318 -2.04 -12.72 -3.26
CA ALA A 318 -0.79 -12.34 -3.90
C ALA A 318 -0.66 -12.83 -5.34
N ILE A 319 -1.03 -14.08 -5.64
CA ILE A 319 -0.96 -14.60 -7.01
C ILE A 319 -1.93 -13.85 -7.94
N VAL A 320 -3.14 -13.53 -7.45
CA VAL A 320 -4.11 -12.73 -8.22
C VAL A 320 -3.54 -11.34 -8.50
N LEU A 321 -3.00 -10.65 -7.48
CA LEU A 321 -2.40 -9.33 -7.65
C LEU A 321 -1.19 -9.35 -8.60
N LEU A 322 -0.31 -10.34 -8.49
CA LEU A 322 0.86 -10.46 -9.37
C LEU A 322 0.46 -10.68 -10.83
N LEU A 323 -0.48 -11.59 -11.08
CA LEU A 323 -1.00 -11.81 -12.44
C LEU A 323 -1.69 -10.55 -12.96
N GLN A 324 -2.48 -9.87 -12.13
CA GLN A 324 -3.17 -8.64 -12.50
C GLN A 324 -2.16 -7.54 -12.87
N ILE A 325 -1.20 -7.23 -11.99
CA ILE A 325 -0.15 -6.23 -12.21
C ILE A 325 0.60 -6.53 -13.52
N LEU A 326 1.04 -7.76 -13.73
CA LEU A 326 1.82 -8.12 -14.92
C LEU A 326 0.98 -8.08 -16.20
N ASN A 327 -0.30 -8.49 -16.14
CA ASN A 327 -1.25 -8.33 -17.24
C ASN A 327 -1.48 -6.84 -17.58
N GLU A 328 -1.59 -5.96 -16.58
CA GLU A 328 -1.78 -4.53 -16.81
C GLU A 328 -0.55 -3.89 -17.47
N MET A 329 0.65 -4.29 -17.05
CA MET A 329 1.90 -3.77 -17.58
C MET A 329 2.16 -4.18 -19.04
N PHE A 330 1.57 -5.28 -19.51
CA PHE A 330 1.77 -5.79 -20.88
C PHE A 330 1.10 -4.94 -21.98
N VAL A 331 0.13 -4.10 -21.61
CA VAL A 331 -0.77 -3.43 -22.57
C VAL A 331 -0.23 -2.07 -23.07
N LEU A 332 0.83 -1.54 -22.45
CA LEU A 332 1.14 -0.10 -22.53
C LEU A 332 1.97 0.34 -23.76
N ASP A 333 3.05 -0.38 -24.12
CA ASP A 333 3.81 -0.12 -25.37
C ASP A 333 4.59 -1.36 -25.84
N GLU A 334 5.07 -1.34 -27.09
CA GLU A 334 5.66 -2.50 -27.76
C GLU A 334 7.02 -2.94 -27.19
N ASP A 335 7.88 -2.00 -26.81
CA ASP A 335 9.21 -2.30 -26.26
C ASP A 335 9.09 -2.95 -24.87
N HIS A 336 8.31 -2.35 -23.97
CA HIS A 336 8.10 -2.92 -22.63
C HIS A 336 7.31 -4.22 -22.68
N ARG A 337 6.38 -4.37 -23.64
CA ARG A 337 5.69 -5.65 -23.87
C ARG A 337 6.69 -6.74 -24.21
N GLN A 338 7.61 -6.51 -25.14
CA GLN A 338 8.59 -7.52 -25.52
C GLN A 338 9.52 -7.86 -24.36
N GLY A 339 9.99 -6.87 -23.59
CA GLY A 339 10.79 -7.09 -22.39
C GLY A 339 10.06 -7.92 -21.33
N THR A 340 8.80 -7.56 -21.03
CA THR A 340 7.95 -8.30 -20.07
C THR A 340 7.73 -9.73 -20.53
N LYS A 341 7.49 -9.92 -21.83
CA LYS A 341 7.28 -11.23 -22.43
C LYS A 341 8.47 -12.16 -22.26
N LEU A 342 9.69 -11.66 -22.51
CA LEU A 342 10.91 -12.43 -22.31
C LEU A 342 11.06 -12.87 -20.85
N LEU A 343 10.86 -11.95 -19.90
CA LEU A 343 10.93 -12.27 -18.46
C LEU A 343 9.89 -13.32 -18.03
N LEU A 344 8.69 -13.28 -18.62
CA LEU A 344 7.62 -14.25 -18.36
C LEU A 344 7.89 -15.61 -19.01
N ALA A 345 8.49 -15.62 -20.20
CA ALA A 345 8.91 -16.86 -20.87
C ALA A 345 10.04 -17.55 -20.10
N ASP A 346 10.99 -16.78 -19.55
CA ASP A 346 12.12 -17.30 -18.75
C ASP A 346 11.68 -18.08 -17.51
N ILE A 347 10.54 -17.70 -16.90
CA ILE A 347 9.97 -18.39 -15.73
C ILE A 347 8.98 -19.50 -16.10
N ASP A 348 8.79 -19.77 -17.40
CA ASP A 348 7.75 -20.63 -17.94
C ASP A 348 6.34 -20.33 -17.39
N VAL A 349 5.94 -19.06 -17.47
CA VAL A 349 4.63 -18.64 -16.94
C VAL A 349 3.48 -19.42 -17.55
N LEU A 350 3.62 -19.84 -18.82
CA LEU A 350 2.54 -20.50 -19.56
C LEU A 350 2.26 -21.89 -19.01
N SER A 351 3.28 -22.67 -18.66
CA SER A 351 3.08 -23.95 -17.94
C SER A 351 2.40 -23.70 -16.61
N LEU A 352 2.89 -22.73 -15.83
CA LEU A 352 2.36 -22.42 -14.50
C LEU A 352 0.86 -22.08 -14.53
N VAL A 353 0.43 -21.17 -15.40
CA VAL A 353 -0.99 -20.78 -15.49
C VAL A 353 -1.86 -21.86 -16.12
N THR A 354 -1.30 -22.72 -16.97
CA THR A 354 -2.02 -23.86 -17.56
C THR A 354 -2.31 -24.93 -16.51
N ASP A 355 -1.31 -25.31 -15.71
CA ASP A 355 -1.47 -26.25 -14.62
C ASP A 355 -2.47 -25.71 -13.59
N MET A 356 -2.30 -24.46 -13.19
CA MET A 356 -3.20 -23.79 -12.24
C MET A 356 -4.65 -23.79 -12.73
N LEU A 357 -4.91 -23.39 -13.99
CA LEU A 357 -6.26 -23.42 -14.56
C LEU A 357 -6.85 -24.83 -14.61
N GLY A 358 -6.05 -25.84 -14.97
CA GLY A 358 -6.47 -27.24 -15.01
C GLY A 358 -6.90 -27.77 -13.63
N HIS A 359 -6.16 -27.44 -12.58
CA HIS A 359 -6.55 -27.81 -11.21
C HIS A 359 -7.80 -27.05 -10.75
N LEU A 360 -7.91 -25.75 -11.06
CA LEU A 360 -9.07 -24.92 -10.73
C LEU A 360 -10.35 -25.34 -11.47
N GLU A 361 -10.27 -26.01 -12.61
CA GLU A 361 -11.45 -26.58 -13.29
C GLU A 361 -12.00 -27.83 -12.59
N THR A 362 -11.18 -28.51 -11.80
CA THR A 362 -11.52 -29.82 -11.22
C THR A 362 -11.66 -29.79 -9.70
N ILE A 363 -11.34 -28.67 -9.08
CA ILE A 363 -11.47 -28.46 -7.65
C ILE A 363 -12.95 -28.37 -7.25
N LYS A 364 -13.30 -29.04 -6.15
CA LYS A 364 -14.62 -28.91 -5.52
C LYS A 364 -14.46 -28.00 -4.30
N VAL A 365 -14.69 -26.71 -4.50
CA VAL A 365 -14.70 -25.73 -3.40
C VAL A 365 -16.08 -25.79 -2.73
N PRO A 366 -16.19 -25.73 -1.39
CA PRO A 366 -17.46 -25.53 -0.72
C PRO A 366 -18.15 -24.26 -1.27
N SER A 367 -19.46 -24.31 -1.48
CA SER A 367 -20.22 -23.13 -1.91
C SER A 367 -19.99 -21.96 -0.94
N PRO A 368 -19.82 -20.72 -1.44
CA PRO A 368 -19.64 -19.55 -0.58
C PRO A 368 -20.79 -19.45 0.42
N SER A 369 -20.46 -19.33 1.71
CA SER A 369 -21.46 -19.15 2.77
C SER A 369 -21.86 -17.67 2.87
N GLN A 370 -23.01 -17.38 3.47
CA GLN A 370 -23.43 -15.99 3.72
C GLN A 370 -22.49 -15.24 4.68
N ASP A 371 -21.69 -15.97 5.47
CA ASP A 371 -20.74 -15.42 6.43
C ASP A 371 -19.32 -15.22 5.84
N ASP A 372 -19.00 -15.86 4.70
CA ASP A 372 -17.73 -15.66 3.97
C ASP A 372 -17.95 -15.71 2.44
N PRO A 373 -18.36 -14.59 1.82
CA PRO A 373 -18.59 -14.48 0.37
C PRO A 373 -17.32 -14.67 -0.47
N GLN A 374 -16.13 -14.64 0.15
CA GLN A 374 -14.83 -14.75 -0.51
C GLN A 374 -14.19 -16.14 -0.39
N ALA A 375 -14.84 -17.12 0.25
CA ALA A 375 -14.34 -18.48 0.35
C ALA A 375 -14.14 -19.11 -1.04
N GLY A 376 -12.90 -19.15 -1.54
CA GLY A 376 -12.53 -19.81 -2.79
C GLY A 376 -11.45 -19.11 -3.60
N PHE A 377 -11.21 -19.61 -4.82
CA PHE A 377 -10.21 -19.09 -5.76
C PHE A 377 -10.82 -18.10 -6.77
N ASN A 378 -11.62 -17.15 -6.29
CA ASN A 378 -12.31 -16.14 -7.13
C ASN A 378 -11.30 -15.38 -8.01
N PHE A 379 -11.69 -14.85 -9.16
CA PHE A 379 -10.80 -14.10 -10.07
C PHE A 379 -9.51 -14.79 -10.58
N LEU A 380 -9.04 -15.90 -10.00
CA LEU A 380 -7.77 -16.51 -10.37
C LEU A 380 -7.86 -17.20 -11.73
N LYS A 381 -8.99 -17.87 -12.02
CA LYS A 381 -9.26 -18.39 -13.37
C LYS A 381 -9.20 -17.28 -14.41
N ARG A 382 -9.87 -16.15 -14.11
CA ARG A 382 -9.84 -14.94 -14.95
C ARG A 382 -8.42 -14.48 -15.22
N GLU A 383 -7.60 -14.35 -14.18
CA GLU A 383 -6.22 -13.88 -14.33
C GLU A 383 -5.31 -14.88 -15.07
N CYS A 384 -5.49 -16.19 -14.87
CA CYS A 384 -4.78 -17.22 -15.65
C CYS A 384 -5.13 -17.13 -17.15
N VAL A 385 -6.41 -17.04 -17.48
CA VAL A 385 -6.89 -16.93 -18.88
C VAL A 385 -6.38 -15.64 -19.52
N ARG A 386 -6.41 -14.52 -18.78
CA ARG A 386 -5.82 -13.26 -19.23
C ARG A 386 -4.33 -13.44 -19.54
N MET A 387 -3.56 -14.01 -18.62
CA MET A 387 -2.12 -14.23 -18.81
C MET A 387 -1.80 -15.13 -20.01
N MET A 388 -2.57 -16.21 -20.22
CA MET A 388 -2.47 -17.07 -21.40
C MET A 388 -2.68 -16.28 -22.70
N GLY A 389 -3.74 -15.48 -22.77
CA GLY A 389 -4.03 -14.63 -23.92
C GLY A 389 -2.96 -13.56 -24.16
N THR A 390 -2.50 -12.94 -23.08
CA THR A 390 -1.45 -11.91 -23.05
C THR A 390 -0.16 -12.46 -23.65
N ILE A 391 0.36 -13.58 -23.15
CA ILE A 391 1.64 -14.13 -23.60
C ILE A 391 1.56 -14.69 -25.04
N CYS A 392 0.40 -15.15 -25.50
CA CYS A 392 0.22 -15.65 -26.88
C CYS A 392 0.08 -14.52 -27.92
N TYR A 393 -0.15 -13.27 -27.50
CA TYR A 393 -0.38 -12.17 -28.44
C TYR A 393 0.80 -12.00 -29.40
N LYS A 394 0.53 -12.14 -30.70
CA LYS A 394 1.48 -12.02 -31.83
C LYS A 394 2.77 -12.84 -31.67
N ASP A 395 2.69 -14.04 -31.09
CA ASP A 395 3.86 -14.90 -30.91
C ASP A 395 3.53 -16.37 -31.13
N LYS A 396 3.96 -16.85 -32.29
CA LYS A 396 3.73 -18.23 -32.71
C LYS A 396 4.36 -19.25 -31.77
N SER A 397 5.51 -18.97 -31.17
CA SER A 397 6.14 -19.92 -30.25
C SER A 397 5.30 -20.12 -28.99
N MET A 398 4.77 -19.04 -28.43
CA MET A 398 3.88 -19.13 -27.26
C MET A 398 2.52 -19.73 -27.62
N GLN A 399 1.98 -19.40 -28.80
CA GLN A 399 0.76 -20.02 -29.34
C GLN A 399 0.90 -21.53 -29.54
N ASP A 400 2.03 -22.01 -30.06
CA ASP A 400 2.30 -23.43 -30.22
C ASP A 400 2.48 -24.11 -28.86
N LYS A 401 3.22 -23.46 -27.94
CA LYS A 401 3.44 -23.99 -26.59
C LYS A 401 2.14 -24.17 -25.81
N ILE A 402 1.19 -23.21 -25.85
CA ILE A 402 -0.09 -23.39 -25.14
C ILE A 402 -0.91 -24.55 -25.74
N ARG A 403 -0.82 -24.80 -27.05
CA ARG A 403 -1.46 -25.96 -27.68
C ARG A 403 -0.85 -27.27 -27.16
N GLU A 404 0.48 -27.35 -27.11
CA GLU A 404 1.21 -28.52 -26.62
C GLU A 404 0.93 -28.83 -25.14
N LEU A 405 0.75 -27.78 -24.32
CA LEU A 405 0.37 -27.90 -22.91
C LEU A 405 -1.10 -28.26 -22.69
N GLY A 406 -1.92 -28.38 -23.75
CA GLY A 406 -3.36 -28.64 -23.63
C GLY A 406 -4.17 -27.44 -23.12
N GLY A 407 -3.62 -26.22 -23.22
CA GLY A 407 -4.26 -25.01 -22.72
C GLY A 407 -5.46 -24.54 -23.56
N ILE A 408 -5.53 -24.85 -24.86
CA ILE A 408 -6.67 -24.44 -25.72
C ILE A 408 -8.00 -25.02 -25.21
N PRO A 409 -8.14 -26.34 -24.96
CA PRO A 409 -9.33 -26.90 -24.32
C PRO A 409 -9.65 -26.25 -22.97
N LEU A 410 -8.65 -25.94 -22.14
CA LEU A 410 -8.86 -25.30 -20.84
C LEU A 410 -9.47 -23.90 -20.98
N VAL A 411 -9.02 -23.10 -21.95
CA VAL A 411 -9.60 -21.78 -22.25
C VAL A 411 -11.04 -21.93 -22.78
N LEU A 412 -11.31 -22.92 -23.62
CA LEU A 412 -12.67 -23.20 -24.12
C LEU A 412 -13.64 -23.58 -22.99
N CYS A 413 -13.16 -24.25 -21.93
CA CYS A 413 -13.97 -24.58 -20.75
C CYS A 413 -14.49 -23.34 -19.98
N GLN A 414 -13.92 -22.15 -20.23
CA GLN A 414 -14.23 -20.91 -19.50
C GLN A 414 -15.42 -20.14 -20.07
N PHE A 415 -16.11 -20.68 -21.08
CA PHE A 415 -17.31 -20.10 -21.69
C PHE A 415 -18.61 -20.41 -20.92
N LYS A 416 -18.48 -20.88 -19.67
CA LYS A 416 -19.59 -21.14 -18.74
C LYS A 416 -19.90 -19.89 -17.93
N ILE A 417 -21.09 -19.85 -17.32
CA ILE A 417 -21.41 -18.81 -16.32
C ILE A 417 -20.61 -19.12 -15.06
N ASP A 418 -19.87 -18.14 -14.55
CA ASP A 418 -19.03 -18.22 -13.36
C ASP A 418 -19.16 -16.90 -12.59
N ASP A 419 -20.06 -16.87 -11.60
CA ASP A 419 -20.37 -15.66 -10.82
C ASP A 419 -19.16 -15.17 -10.00
N SER A 420 -18.25 -16.08 -9.64
CA SER A 420 -16.98 -15.79 -8.96
C SER A 420 -15.94 -15.14 -9.88
N ASN A 421 -16.15 -15.16 -11.19
CA ASN A 421 -15.23 -14.61 -12.19
C ASN A 421 -15.99 -13.77 -13.23
N PRO A 422 -16.47 -12.56 -12.87
CA PRO A 422 -17.07 -11.64 -13.82
C PRO A 422 -16.16 -11.38 -15.03
N TYR A 423 -16.78 -11.35 -16.21
CA TYR A 423 -16.15 -11.16 -17.51
C TYR A 423 -15.17 -12.27 -17.97
N LEU A 424 -15.14 -13.42 -17.31
CA LEU A 424 -14.26 -14.53 -17.68
C LEU A 424 -14.43 -14.95 -19.14
N ARG A 425 -15.67 -14.97 -19.64
CA ARG A 425 -15.99 -15.33 -21.03
C ARG A 425 -15.40 -14.35 -22.04
N GLU A 426 -15.45 -13.05 -21.74
CA GLU A 426 -14.88 -11.99 -22.57
C GLU A 426 -13.36 -12.12 -22.62
N TYR A 427 -12.72 -12.36 -21.46
CA TYR A 427 -11.28 -12.61 -21.42
C TYR A 427 -10.90 -13.90 -22.14
N ALA A 428 -11.69 -14.97 -22.03
CA ALA A 428 -11.48 -16.21 -22.78
C ALA A 428 -11.62 -15.99 -24.29
N THR A 429 -12.53 -15.12 -24.72
CA THR A 429 -12.69 -14.72 -26.12
C THR A 429 -11.44 -14.01 -26.64
N VAL A 430 -10.92 -13.04 -25.88
CA VAL A 430 -9.67 -12.34 -26.23
C VAL A 430 -8.48 -13.30 -26.24
N ALA A 431 -8.39 -14.19 -25.25
CA ALA A 431 -7.33 -15.18 -25.17
C ALA A 431 -7.35 -16.12 -26.39
N LEU A 432 -8.51 -16.69 -26.74
CA LEU A 432 -8.65 -17.54 -27.92
C LEU A 432 -8.26 -16.80 -29.20
N ARG A 433 -8.71 -15.55 -29.37
CA ARG A 433 -8.28 -14.74 -30.51
C ARG A 433 -6.76 -14.69 -30.59
N ASN A 434 -6.08 -14.33 -29.50
CA ASN A 434 -4.62 -14.21 -29.48
C ASN A 434 -3.90 -15.55 -29.69
N ILE A 435 -4.48 -16.66 -29.21
CA ILE A 435 -3.92 -18.01 -29.38
C ILE A 435 -4.04 -18.49 -30.83
N LEU A 436 -5.09 -18.08 -31.55
CA LEU A 436 -5.41 -18.56 -32.90
C LEU A 436 -4.93 -17.60 -34.01
N GLU A 437 -4.65 -16.34 -33.68
CA GLU A 437 -4.28 -15.31 -34.65
C GLU A 437 -3.04 -15.73 -35.45
N ASN A 438 -3.23 -15.94 -36.76
CA ASN A 438 -2.20 -16.40 -37.71
C ASN A 438 -1.54 -17.75 -37.38
N ASN A 439 -2.22 -18.62 -36.61
CA ASN A 439 -1.75 -19.98 -36.29
C ASN A 439 -2.71 -21.06 -36.81
N GLN A 440 -2.38 -21.66 -37.96
CA GLN A 440 -3.23 -22.66 -38.62
C GLN A 440 -3.30 -23.97 -37.82
N GLU A 441 -2.23 -24.34 -37.14
CA GLU A 441 -2.13 -25.55 -36.35
C GLU A 441 -3.08 -25.50 -35.14
N ASN A 442 -3.18 -24.33 -34.50
CA ASN A 442 -4.13 -24.08 -33.41
C ASN A 442 -5.58 -24.00 -33.93
N GLN A 443 -5.81 -23.37 -35.09
CA GLN A 443 -7.13 -23.32 -35.72
C GLN A 443 -7.65 -24.73 -36.06
N LYS A 444 -6.79 -25.56 -36.64
CA LYS A 444 -7.09 -26.95 -37.00
C LYS A 444 -7.48 -27.79 -35.77
N LEU A 445 -6.83 -27.59 -34.62
CA LEU A 445 -7.21 -28.25 -33.37
C LEU A 445 -8.68 -27.96 -33.01
N ILE A 446 -9.13 -26.71 -33.17
CA ILE A 446 -10.52 -26.32 -32.88
C ILE A 446 -11.47 -26.87 -33.93
N GLU A 447 -11.10 -26.86 -35.22
CA GLU A 447 -11.90 -27.46 -36.30
C GLU A 447 -12.13 -28.97 -36.11
N GLU A 448 -11.19 -29.66 -35.47
CA GLU A 448 -11.28 -31.09 -35.18
C GLU A 448 -12.14 -31.41 -33.95
N LEU A 449 -12.54 -30.41 -33.15
CA LEU A 449 -13.42 -30.62 -31.98
C LEU A 449 -14.83 -31.02 -32.44
N LYS A 450 -15.33 -32.13 -31.88
CA LYS A 450 -16.67 -32.65 -32.17
C LYS A 450 -17.57 -32.56 -30.93
N PRO A 451 -18.84 -32.17 -31.08
CA PRO A 451 -19.81 -32.29 -29.99
C PRO A 451 -20.00 -33.76 -29.63
N GLU A 452 -19.74 -34.15 -28.38
CA GLU A 452 -19.91 -35.53 -27.91
C GLU A 452 -21.15 -35.72 -27.04
N GLN A 453 -21.40 -34.80 -26.11
CA GLN A 453 -22.51 -34.90 -25.15
C GLN A 453 -23.00 -33.52 -24.71
N VAL A 454 -24.24 -33.45 -24.24
CA VAL A 454 -24.74 -32.24 -23.56
C VAL A 454 -24.62 -32.40 -22.06
N LEU A 455 -24.21 -31.33 -21.39
CA LEU A 455 -24.22 -31.25 -19.94
C LEU A 455 -25.59 -30.76 -19.47
N GLU A 456 -26.26 -31.58 -18.69
CA GLU A 456 -27.48 -31.21 -17.98
C GLU A 456 -27.08 -30.50 -16.69
N THR A 457 -27.56 -29.26 -16.49
CA THR A 457 -27.27 -28.46 -15.29
C THR A 457 -28.43 -28.49 -14.32
N ASP A 458 -28.19 -28.17 -13.05
CA ASP A 458 -29.23 -28.17 -12.03
C ASP A 458 -30.30 -27.10 -12.32
N GLU A 459 -29.92 -25.98 -12.95
CA GLU A 459 -30.87 -24.95 -13.41
C GLU A 459 -31.79 -25.49 -14.51
N LEU A 460 -31.24 -26.25 -15.47
CA LEU A 460 -32.04 -26.88 -16.53
C LEU A 460 -33.03 -27.89 -15.94
N LYS A 461 -32.59 -28.70 -14.96
CA LYS A 461 -33.47 -29.61 -14.22
C LYS A 461 -34.57 -28.89 -13.46
N GLN A 462 -34.24 -27.79 -12.76
CA GLN A 462 -35.24 -26.98 -12.05
C GLN A 462 -36.27 -26.36 -12.99
N MET A 463 -35.89 -26.05 -14.23
CA MET A 463 -36.79 -25.57 -15.27
C MET A 463 -37.56 -26.68 -15.99
N GLY A 464 -37.32 -27.95 -15.65
CA GLY A 464 -37.88 -29.12 -16.33
C GLY A 464 -37.45 -29.20 -17.79
N ILE A 465 -36.21 -28.81 -18.11
CA ILE A 465 -35.67 -28.78 -19.47
C ILE A 465 -34.55 -29.81 -19.60
N VAL A 466 -34.68 -30.75 -20.53
CA VAL A 466 -33.66 -31.73 -20.89
C VAL A 466 -33.01 -31.31 -22.20
N PRO A 467 -31.70 -31.04 -22.21
CA PRO A 467 -30.99 -30.74 -23.43
C PRO A 467 -30.53 -32.04 -24.13
N GLU A 468 -30.72 -32.12 -25.45
CA GLU A 468 -30.37 -33.26 -26.29
C GLU A 468 -29.40 -32.83 -27.40
N LEU A 469 -28.39 -33.67 -27.67
CA LEU A 469 -27.55 -33.53 -28.85
C LEU A 469 -28.18 -34.30 -30.00
N THR A 470 -28.46 -33.61 -31.09
CA THR A 470 -28.98 -34.21 -32.32
C THR A 470 -27.88 -34.95 -33.09
N GLN A 471 -28.26 -35.88 -33.98
CA GLN A 471 -27.30 -36.64 -34.80
C GLN A 471 -26.45 -35.76 -35.73
N ASP A 472 -26.92 -34.54 -36.05
CA ASP A 472 -26.18 -33.52 -36.80
C ASP A 472 -25.33 -32.59 -35.92
N GLY A 473 -25.18 -32.90 -34.63
CA GLY A 473 -24.33 -32.17 -33.68
C GLY A 473 -24.94 -30.87 -33.16
N LYS A 474 -26.22 -30.59 -33.45
CA LYS A 474 -26.93 -29.41 -32.94
C LYS A 474 -27.56 -29.66 -31.57
N LEU A 475 -27.66 -28.62 -30.76
CA LEU A 475 -28.35 -28.64 -29.47
C LEU A 475 -29.87 -28.51 -29.66
N ARG A 476 -30.65 -29.35 -28.98
CA ARG A 476 -32.11 -29.24 -28.86
C ARG A 476 -32.50 -29.25 -27.39
N ILE A 477 -33.59 -28.59 -27.02
CA ILE A 477 -34.16 -28.64 -25.67
C ILE A 477 -35.56 -29.25 -25.71
N LYS A 478 -35.88 -30.10 -24.74
CA LYS A 478 -37.22 -30.66 -24.49
C LYS A 478 -37.67 -30.26 -23.09
N ARG A 479 -38.97 -30.07 -22.89
CA ARG A 479 -39.53 -29.99 -21.53
C ARG A 479 -39.86 -31.41 -21.05
N GLU A 480 -39.53 -31.72 -19.81
CA GLU A 480 -40.11 -32.88 -19.11
C GLU A 480 -41.61 -32.63 -18.91
N GLU A 481 -42.42 -33.65 -19.20
CA GLU A 481 -43.88 -33.62 -19.05
C GLU A 481 -44.34 -33.69 -17.59
#